data_AF-A0A7W5M5Y8-F1
#
_entry.id   AF-A0A7W5M5Y8-F1
#
_cell.length_a   1.000
_cell.length_b   1.000
_cell.length_c   1.000
_cell.angle_alpha   90.00
_cell.angle_beta   90.00
_cell.angle_gamma   90.00
#
_symmetry.space_group_name_H-M   'P 1'
#
loop_
_entity.id
_entity.type
_entity.pdbx_description
1 polymer ?
#
loop_
_entity_poly.entity_id
_entity_poly.type
_entity_poly.pdbx_seq_one_letter_code
_entity_poly.pdbx_strand_id
1 'polypeptide(L)'
;MKTPDTADQLEDAANRIADISRSELQIMLRRAALLIRNGAAVSMEDNVEEVLRDLAGEFGKTRNDTIRLIVREWMEQNAYLPVHMLDEDGEVDGEA
;
A
#
# COMPACT_ATOMS: atom_id res chain seq x y z
N MET A 1 8.09 14.45 11.62
CA MET A 1 7.33 15.08 10.52
C MET A 1 6.96 13.96 9.56
N LYS A 2 5.66 13.70 9.31
CA LYS A 2 5.27 12.71 8.29
C LYS A 2 5.52 13.33 6.92
N THR A 3 6.28 12.64 6.08
CA THR A 3 6.47 13.04 4.68
C THR A 3 5.12 12.91 3.97
N PRO A 4 4.62 13.94 3.27
CA PRO A 4 3.32 13.88 2.59
C PRO A 4 3.34 12.79 1.52
N ASP A 5 2.23 12.06 1.38
CA ASP A 5 2.12 10.99 0.41
C ASP A 5 2.24 11.56 -1.02
N THR A 6 2.63 10.72 -1.98
CA THR A 6 2.79 11.19 -3.37
C THR A 6 1.45 11.64 -3.97
N ALA A 7 0.33 11.07 -3.52
CA ALA A 7 -1.00 11.55 -3.91
C ALA A 7 -1.26 12.98 -3.42
N ASP A 8 -0.99 13.26 -2.14
CA ASP A 8 -1.16 14.60 -1.54
C ASP A 8 -0.30 15.66 -2.27
N GLN A 9 0.92 15.30 -2.67
CA GLN A 9 1.83 16.18 -3.41
C GLN A 9 1.33 16.48 -4.83
N LEU A 10 0.73 15.49 -5.51
CA LEU A 10 0.13 15.68 -6.83
C LEU A 10 -1.14 16.53 -6.77
N GLU A 11 -1.94 16.36 -5.72
CA GLU A 11 -3.16 17.14 -5.50
C GLU A 11 -2.85 18.61 -5.18
N ASP A 12 -1.90 18.89 -4.27
CA ASP A 12 -1.43 20.27 -4.01
C ASP A 12 -0.88 20.93 -5.27
N ALA A 13 -0.09 20.19 -6.06
CA ALA A 13 0.44 20.68 -7.32
C ALA A 13 -0.65 20.98 -8.35
N ALA A 14 -1.73 20.19 -8.40
CA ALA A 14 -2.88 20.46 -9.26
C ALA A 14 -3.63 21.73 -8.82
N ASN A 15 -3.82 21.92 -7.52
CA ASN A 15 -4.47 23.12 -6.95
C ASN A 15 -3.69 24.41 -7.22
N ARG A 16 -2.36 24.31 -7.38
CA ARG A 16 -1.45 25.44 -7.59
C ARG A 16 -0.72 25.39 -8.93
N ILE A 17 -1.32 24.76 -9.93
CA ILE A 17 -0.69 24.45 -11.23
C ILE A 17 -0.16 25.69 -11.96
N ALA A 18 -0.81 26.85 -11.77
CA ALA A 18 -0.40 28.12 -12.37
C ALA A 18 0.92 28.68 -11.78
N ASP A 19 1.24 28.31 -10.54
CA ASP A 19 2.42 28.80 -9.79
C ASP A 19 3.61 27.84 -9.87
N ILE A 20 3.42 26.64 -10.41
CA ILE A 20 4.46 25.61 -10.53
C ILE A 20 5.28 25.79 -11.81
N SER A 21 6.59 25.67 -11.68
CA SER A 21 7.45 25.68 -12.87
C SER A 21 7.21 24.43 -13.73
N ARG A 22 7.29 24.59 -15.05
CA ARG A 22 7.18 23.47 -16.00
C ARG A 22 8.16 22.34 -15.67
N SER A 23 9.38 22.68 -15.23
CA SER A 23 10.41 21.72 -14.84
C SER A 23 10.03 20.89 -13.62
N GLU A 24 9.47 21.52 -12.59
CA GLU A 24 9.01 20.82 -11.38
C GLU A 24 7.84 19.89 -11.70
N LEU A 25 6.87 20.37 -12.49
CA LEU A 25 5.76 19.55 -12.96
C LEU A 25 6.23 18.32 -13.74
N GLN A 26 7.20 18.49 -14.64
CA GLN A 26 7.78 17.36 -15.38
C GLN A 26 8.43 16.32 -14.47
N ILE A 27 9.16 16.75 -13.43
CA ILE A 27 9.79 15.83 -12.47
C ILE A 27 8.71 15.08 -11.68
N MET A 28 7.69 15.79 -11.20
CA MET A 28 6.60 15.21 -10.43
C MET A 28 5.81 14.18 -11.25
N LEU A 29 5.45 14.50 -12.49
CA LEU A 29 4.74 13.58 -13.39
C LEU A 29 5.57 12.34 -13.74
N ARG A 30 6.89 12.48 -13.93
CA ARG A 30 7.78 11.32 -14.14
C ARG A 30 7.82 10.39 -12.94
N ARG A 31 7.89 10.95 -11.73
CA ARG A 31 7.86 10.17 -10.48
C ARG A 31 6.52 9.48 -10.30
N ALA A 32 5.41 10.18 -10.55
CA ALA A 32 4.06 9.62 -10.53
C ALA A 32 3.91 8.47 -11.55
N ALA A 33 4.35 8.66 -12.79
CA ALA A 33 4.31 7.63 -13.83
C ALA A 33 5.14 6.39 -13.45
N LEU A 34 6.32 6.58 -12.84
CA LEU A 34 7.14 5.49 -12.32
C LEU A 34 6.44 4.75 -11.19
N LEU A 35 5.82 5.47 -10.25
CA LEU A 35 5.04 4.86 -9.16
C LEU A 35 3.81 4.12 -9.67
N ILE A 36 3.10 4.65 -10.66
CA ILE A 36 1.94 3.97 -11.28
C ILE A 36 2.40 2.72 -12.02
N ARG A 37 3.49 2.81 -12.79
CA ARG A 37 4.04 1.67 -13.55
C ARG A 37 4.59 0.58 -12.64
N ASN A 38 5.31 0.97 -11.59
CA ASN A 38 5.95 0.04 -10.65
C ASN A 38 5.00 -0.41 -9.55
N GLY A 39 3.94 0.36 -9.29
CA GLY A 39 2.84 0.03 -8.41
C GLY A 39 1.89 -1.01 -9.00
N ALA A 40 2.28 -1.60 -10.16
CA ALA A 40 1.78 -2.83 -10.75
C ALA A 40 0.43 -3.23 -10.17
N ALA A 41 -0.61 -2.49 -10.56
CA ALA A 41 -1.96 -2.86 -10.21
C ALA A 41 -2.15 -4.26 -10.76
N VAL A 42 -2.18 -5.26 -9.89
CA VAL A 42 -2.67 -6.58 -10.24
C VAL A 42 -4.12 -6.34 -10.61
N SER A 43 -4.39 -6.35 -11.92
CA SER A 43 -5.74 -6.28 -12.45
C SER A 43 -6.45 -7.55 -12.02
N MET A 44 -7.61 -7.40 -11.42
CA MET A 44 -8.48 -8.52 -11.06
C MET A 44 -9.79 -8.41 -11.83
N GLU A 45 -10.53 -9.51 -11.89
CA GLU A 45 -11.88 -9.50 -12.45
C GLU A 45 -12.81 -8.62 -11.58
N ASP A 46 -13.83 -8.01 -12.18
CA ASP A 46 -14.69 -7.03 -11.53
C ASP A 46 -15.36 -7.56 -10.25
N ASN A 47 -15.76 -8.83 -10.24
CA ASN A 47 -16.32 -9.50 -9.06
C ASN A 47 -15.29 -9.65 -7.93
N VAL A 48 -14.02 -9.88 -8.25
CA VAL A 48 -12.94 -9.97 -7.25
C VAL A 48 -12.61 -8.58 -6.72
N GLU A 49 -12.67 -7.55 -7.56
CA GLU A 49 -12.48 -6.16 -7.14
C GLU A 49 -13.54 -5.67 -6.16
N GLU A 50 -14.80 -6.03 -6.39
CA GLU A 50 -15.90 -5.72 -5.49
C GLU A 50 -15.66 -6.33 -4.10
N VAL A 51 -15.38 -7.64 -4.06
CA VAL A 51 -15.10 -8.36 -2.80
C VAL A 51 -13.86 -7.80 -2.10
N LEU A 52 -12.79 -7.49 -2.84
CA LEU A 52 -11.59 -6.89 -2.25
C LEU A 52 -11.84 -5.50 -1.68
N ARG A 53 -12.73 -4.71 -2.29
CA ARG A 53 -13.09 -3.39 -1.80
C ARG A 53 -13.87 -3.50 -0.49
N ASP A 54 -14.84 -4.40 -0.43
CA ASP A 54 -15.62 -4.63 0.79
C ASP A 54 -14.73 -5.12 1.92
N LEU A 55 -13.87 -6.11 1.66
CA LEU A 55 -12.93 -6.66 2.63
C LEU A 55 -11.90 -5.61 3.11
N ALA A 56 -11.41 -4.77 2.21
CA ALA A 56 -10.53 -3.66 2.60
C ALA A 56 -11.25 -2.67 3.53
N GLY A 57 -12.54 -2.40 3.27
CA GLY A 57 -13.40 -1.61 4.16
C GLY A 57 -13.55 -2.25 5.54
N GLU A 58 -13.84 -3.55 5.61
CA GLU A 58 -13.97 -4.30 6.86
C GLU A 58 -12.68 -4.29 7.68
N PHE A 59 -11.52 -4.39 7.02
CA PHE A 59 -10.21 -4.37 7.69
C PHE A 59 -9.69 -2.96 8.01
N GLY A 60 -10.38 -1.91 7.55
CA GLY A 60 -9.88 -0.54 7.64
C GLY A 60 -8.53 -0.33 6.93
N LYS A 61 -8.29 -1.09 5.86
CA LYS A 61 -7.03 -1.10 5.08
C LYS A 61 -7.26 -0.54 3.69
N THR A 62 -6.18 -0.15 3.02
CA THR A 62 -6.26 0.15 1.58
C THR A 62 -6.39 -1.15 0.79
N ARG A 63 -6.97 -1.10 -0.42
CA ARG A 63 -7.02 -2.24 -1.35
C ARG A 63 -5.66 -2.95 -1.49
N ASN A 64 -4.60 -2.17 -1.66
CA ASN A 64 -3.25 -2.72 -1.85
C ASN A 64 -2.70 -3.37 -0.58
N ASP A 65 -3.03 -2.85 0.60
CA ASP A 65 -2.62 -3.47 1.86
C ASP A 65 -3.38 -4.78 2.11
N THR A 66 -4.66 -4.84 1.76
CA THR A 66 -5.46 -6.07 1.80
C THR A 66 -4.90 -7.13 0.84
N ILE A 67 -4.55 -6.75 -0.40
CA ILE A 67 -3.89 -7.68 -1.34
C ILE A 67 -2.57 -8.21 -0.78
N ARG A 68 -1.73 -7.32 -0.23
CA ARG A 68 -0.45 -7.73 0.38
C ARG A 68 -0.65 -8.68 1.56
N LEU A 69 -1.66 -8.43 2.38
CA LEU A 69 -2.02 -9.31 3.51
C LEU A 69 -2.41 -10.70 3.00
N ILE A 70 -3.39 -10.77 2.08
CA ILE A 70 -3.88 -12.03 1.52
C ILE A 70 -2.75 -12.82 0.87
N VAL A 71 -1.93 -12.18 0.04
CA VAL A 71 -0.81 -12.85 -0.65
C VAL A 71 0.21 -13.39 0.35
N ARG A 72 0.53 -12.62 1.40
CA ARG A 72 1.44 -13.07 2.47
C ARG A 72 0.88 -14.28 3.19
N GLU A 73 -0.35 -14.19 3.71
CA GLU A 73 -0.99 -15.27 4.47
C GLU A 73 -1.11 -16.53 3.62
N TRP A 74 -1.52 -16.38 2.36
CA TRP A 74 -1.57 -17.51 1.43
C TRP A 74 -0.19 -18.14 1.23
N MET A 75 0.88 -17.34 1.05
CA MET A 75 2.24 -17.85 0.89
C MET A 75 2.76 -18.55 2.16
N GLU A 76 2.45 -18.04 3.35
CA GLU A 76 2.81 -18.65 4.63
C GLU A 76 2.10 -20.00 4.83
N GLN A 77 0.79 -20.06 4.57
CA GLN A 77 0.00 -21.29 4.67
C GLN A 77 0.44 -22.38 3.67
N ASN A 78 0.96 -21.97 2.51
CA ASN A 78 1.46 -22.88 1.47
C ASN A 78 2.98 -23.14 1.57
N ALA A 79 3.62 -22.80 2.68
CA ALA A 79 5.04 -23.01 2.96
C ALA A 79 6.02 -22.36 1.96
N TYR A 80 5.57 -21.35 1.23
CA TYR A 80 6.43 -20.51 0.38
C TYR A 80 7.10 -19.38 1.16
N LEU A 81 6.56 -19.03 2.32
CA LEU A 81 7.18 -18.13 3.30
C LEU A 81 7.19 -18.77 4.70
N PRO A 82 8.19 -18.46 5.55
CA PRO A 82 8.16 -18.85 6.95
C PRO A 82 6.96 -18.19 7.65
N VAL A 83 6.24 -18.96 8.47
CA VAL A 83 5.15 -18.41 9.29
C VAL A 83 5.76 -17.55 10.40
N HIS A 84 5.49 -16.24 10.36
CA HIS A 84 5.83 -15.35 11.47
C HIS A 84 4.73 -15.45 12.53
N MET A 85 4.92 -16.30 13.56
CA MET A 85 4.13 -16.16 14.78
C MET A 85 4.54 -14.84 15.44
N LEU A 86 3.65 -13.84 15.38
CA LEU A 86 3.76 -12.68 16.25
C LEU A 86 3.47 -13.21 17.67
N ASP A 87 4.51 -13.36 18.49
CA ASP A 87 4.38 -13.59 19.93
C ASP A 87 3.67 -12.38 20.56
N GLU A 88 2.34 -12.37 20.53
CA GLU A 88 1.52 -11.68 21.52
C GLU A 88 1.35 -12.66 22.69
N ASP A 89 2.33 -12.61 23.62
CA ASP A 89 2.30 -13.07 25.03
C ASP A 89 3.61 -13.76 25.47
N GLY A 90 4.75 -13.13 25.16
CA GLY A 90 6.03 -13.46 25.79
C GLY A 90 6.27 -12.69 27.09
N GLU A 91 5.36 -12.76 28.07
CA GLU A 91 5.72 -12.40 29.46
C GLU A 91 6.63 -13.51 30.00
N VAL A 92 7.94 -13.33 29.83
CA VAL A 92 8.93 -14.18 30.48
C VAL A 92 9.19 -13.66 31.88
N ASP A 93 8.40 -14.14 32.85
CA ASP A 93 8.81 -14.11 34.25
C ASP A 93 9.85 -15.22 34.47
N GLY A 94 11.13 -14.83 34.36
CA GLY A 94 12.27 -15.72 34.52
C GLY A 94 13.08 -15.35 35.75
N GLU A 95 12.63 -15.78 36.93
CA GLU A 95 13.51 -16.01 38.08
C GLU A 95 14.00 -17.47 38.04
N ALA A 96 15.31 -17.67 37.76
CA ALA A 96 16.16 -18.76 38.26
C ALA A 96 17.60 -18.62 37.76
#